data_AF-A0A7K5AFD0-F1
#
_entry.id   AF-A0A7K5AFD0-F1
#
_cell.length_a   1.000
_cell.length_b   1.000
_cell.length_c   1.000
_cell.angle_alpha   90.00
_cell.angle_beta   90.00
_cell.angle_gamma   90.00
#
_symmetry.space_group_name_H-M   'P 1'
#
loop_
_entity.id
_entity.type
_entity.pdbx_description
1 polymer ?
#
loop_
_entity_poly.entity_id
_entity_poly.type
_entity_poly.pdbx_seq_one_letter_code
_entity_poly.pdbx_strand_id
1 'polypeptide(L)'
;QGVSLELRPGEVMAVVAPPGTGKSTLVALVLYLRSPEAGRVLLDGRPLSAYQQRYLRHQVAAVPQEPLLFSRSLHANISYGLGQWPRDQVASAARRAGAHTFITRLPQGYDTEVGELGGQLSGGQRQAVAIARALLRDPRVLVLDEPTSALDAESRLQV
;
A
#
# COMPACT_ATOMS: atom_id res chain seq x y z
N GLN A 1 23.04 -10.86 4.11
CA GLN A 1 23.32 -10.50 5.51
C GLN A 1 24.01 -9.14 5.55
N GLY A 2 23.91 -8.39 6.65
CA GLY A 2 24.60 -7.08 6.80
C GLY A 2 24.00 -5.93 5.98
N VAL A 3 22.69 -5.94 5.73
CA VAL A 3 22.03 -4.90 4.92
C VAL A 3 21.88 -3.62 5.74
N SER A 4 22.33 -2.49 5.19
CA SER A 4 22.13 -1.14 5.75
C SER A 4 21.51 -0.26 4.66
N LEU A 5 20.36 0.33 4.97
CA LEU A 5 19.61 1.22 4.08
C LEU A 5 19.14 2.42 4.90
N GLU A 6 19.13 3.60 4.31
CA GLU A 6 18.59 4.84 4.89
C GLU A 6 17.66 5.48 3.87
N LEU A 7 16.43 5.78 4.29
CA LEU A 7 15.44 6.50 3.50
C LEU A 7 15.05 7.76 4.26
N ARG A 8 15.27 8.93 3.67
CA ARG A 8 14.89 10.20 4.29
C ARG A 8 13.43 10.53 3.97
N PRO A 9 12.77 11.39 4.78
CA PRO A 9 11.41 11.81 4.51
C PRO A 9 11.26 12.37 3.09
N GLY A 10 10.27 11.88 2.34
CA GLY A 10 9.98 12.29 0.96
C GLY A 10 10.85 11.64 -0.11
N GLU A 11 11.84 10.82 0.25
CA GLU A 11 12.62 10.07 -0.72
C GLU A 11 11.87 8.83 -1.20
N VAL A 12 12.15 8.45 -2.45
CA VAL A 12 11.72 7.18 -3.04
C VAL A 12 12.95 6.30 -3.23
N MET A 13 12.91 5.09 -2.66
CA MET A 13 13.97 4.09 -2.83
C MET A 13 13.44 2.86 -3.55
N ALA A 14 14.11 2.50 -4.64
CA ALA A 14 13.87 1.24 -5.33
C ALA A 14 14.88 0.19 -4.85
N VAL A 15 14.40 -0.96 -4.36
CA VAL A 15 15.24 -2.11 -4.00
C VAL A 15 15.10 -3.17 -5.07
N VAL A 16 16.14 -3.33 -5.90
CA VAL A 16 16.17 -4.29 -7.00
C VAL A 16 17.13 -5.42 -6.67
N ALA A 17 16.64 -6.65 -6.72
CA ALA A 17 17.44 -7.85 -6.51
C ALA A 17 16.81 -9.06 -7.22
N PRO A 18 17.58 -10.12 -7.54
CA PRO A 18 17.04 -11.37 -8.04
C PRO A 18 16.02 -12.02 -7.07
N PRO A 19 15.18 -12.94 -7.57
CA PRO A 19 14.35 -13.78 -6.71
C PRO A 19 15.20 -14.53 -5.67
N GLY A 20 14.68 -14.68 -4.44
CA GLY A 20 15.38 -15.39 -3.36
C GLY A 20 16.45 -14.59 -2.61
N THR A 21 16.78 -13.36 -3.03
CA THR A 21 17.80 -12.53 -2.36
C THR A 21 17.32 -11.91 -1.04
N GLY A 22 16.04 -12.04 -0.69
CA GLY A 22 15.48 -11.60 0.59
C GLY A 22 14.74 -10.26 0.56
N LYS A 23 14.25 -9.80 -0.59
CA LYS A 23 13.37 -8.61 -0.69
C LYS A 23 12.12 -8.75 0.19
N SER A 24 11.46 -9.91 0.13
CA SER A 24 10.29 -10.19 0.99
C SER A 24 10.66 -10.18 2.48
N THR A 25 11.89 -10.58 2.83
CA THR A 25 12.39 -10.45 4.21
C THR A 25 12.56 -8.99 4.61
N LEU A 26 13.08 -8.13 3.72
CA LEU A 26 13.18 -6.69 3.95
C LEU A 26 11.80 -6.07 4.18
N VAL A 27 10.82 -6.39 3.34
CA VAL A 27 9.43 -5.94 3.50
C VAL A 27 8.85 -6.38 4.85
N ALA A 28 9.04 -7.65 5.23
CA ALA A 28 8.57 -8.17 6.51
C ALA A 28 9.23 -7.49 7.73
N LEU A 29 10.50 -7.11 7.61
CA LEU A 29 11.22 -6.37 8.66
C LEU A 29 10.71 -4.92 8.78
N VAL A 30 10.51 -4.22 7.65
CA VAL A 30 9.97 -2.85 7.62
C VAL A 30 8.55 -2.79 8.17
N LEU A 31 7.72 -3.80 7.87
CA LEU A 31 6.37 -3.94 8.43
C LEU A 31 6.34 -4.47 9.86
N TYR A 32 7.51 -4.80 10.43
CA TYR A 32 7.67 -5.43 11.74
C TYR A 32 6.81 -6.69 11.91
N LEU A 33 6.64 -7.46 10.83
CA LEU A 33 6.02 -8.80 10.85
C LEU A 33 6.97 -9.85 11.42
N ARG A 34 8.27 -9.54 11.44
CA ARG A 34 9.32 -10.32 12.12
C ARG A 34 10.35 -9.37 12.73
N SER A 35 11.00 -9.83 13.80
CA SER A 35 12.14 -9.11 14.37
C SER A 35 13.44 -9.50 13.64
N PRO A 36 14.41 -8.58 13.50
CA PRO A 36 15.74 -8.92 13.01
C PRO A 36 16.47 -9.82 14.01
N GLU A 37 17.23 -10.80 13.52
CA GLU A 37 18.10 -11.65 14.36
C GLU A 37 19.32 -10.86 14.88
N ALA A 38 19.80 -9.89 14.09
CA ALA A 38 20.87 -8.97 14.45
C ALA A 38 20.63 -7.59 13.81
N GLY A 39 21.12 -6.53 14.46
CA GLY A 39 20.92 -5.16 14.02
C GLY A 39 19.59 -4.57 14.49
N ARG A 40 19.10 -3.54 13.79
CA ARG A 40 17.89 -2.81 14.16
C ARG A 40 17.21 -2.19 12.94
N VAL A 41 15.89 -2.10 13.00
CA VAL A 41 15.08 -1.31 12.05
C VAL A 41 14.53 -0.12 12.81
N LEU A 42 14.69 1.08 12.25
CA LEU A 42 14.34 2.35 12.88
C LEU A 42 13.27 3.07 12.06
N LEU A 43 12.34 3.72 12.75
CA LEU A 43 11.44 4.73 12.19
C LEU A 43 11.60 6.00 13.01
N ASP A 44 11.93 7.12 12.36
CA ASP A 44 12.24 8.40 13.01
C ASP A 44 13.30 8.26 14.13
N GLY A 45 14.35 7.47 13.85
CA GLY A 45 15.46 7.20 14.79
C GLY A 45 15.13 6.25 15.94
N ARG A 46 13.86 5.83 16.11
CA ARG A 46 13.43 4.93 17.19
C ARG A 46 13.26 3.49 16.67
N PRO A 47 13.69 2.46 17.42
CA PRO A 47 13.48 1.06 17.03
C PRO A 47 12.01 0.72 16.84
N LEU A 48 11.69 -0.06 15.79
CA LEU A 48 10.31 -0.51 15.52
C LEU A 48 9.70 -1.25 16.73
N SER A 49 10.52 -2.02 17.45
CA SER A 49 10.12 -2.75 18.67
C SER A 49 9.65 -1.85 19.82
N ALA A 50 10.01 -0.56 19.81
CA ALA A 50 9.64 0.38 20.85
C ALA A 50 8.28 1.06 20.59
N TYR A 51 7.67 0.85 19.43
CA TYR A 51 6.33 1.37 19.09
C TYR A 51 5.24 0.37 19.47
N GLN A 52 4.05 0.89 19.82
CA GLN A 52 2.87 0.05 19.90
C GLN A 52 2.51 -0.48 18.51
N GLN A 53 2.22 -1.78 18.38
CA GLN A 53 1.97 -2.41 17.08
C GLN A 53 0.85 -1.73 16.28
N ARG A 54 -0.24 -1.31 16.94
CA ARG A 54 -1.34 -0.60 16.27
C ARG A 54 -0.88 0.73 15.66
N TYR A 55 -0.07 1.49 16.41
CA TYR A 55 0.50 2.74 15.91
C TYR A 55 1.41 2.49 14.72
N LEU A 56 2.32 1.51 14.84
CA LEU A 56 3.27 1.20 13.77
C LEU A 56 2.58 0.78 12.47
N ARG A 57 1.51 -0.04 12.56
CA ARG A 57 0.69 -0.45 11.40
C ARG A 57 -0.08 0.70 10.74
N HIS A 58 -0.25 1.83 11.43
CA HIS A 58 -0.77 3.06 10.83
C HIS A 58 0.33 3.89 10.15
N GLN A 59 1.57 3.84 10.67
CA GLN A 59 2.69 4.59 10.10
C GLN A 59 3.27 3.94 8.84
N VAL A 60 3.20 2.61 8.72
CA VAL A 60 3.77 1.86 7.60
C VAL A 60 2.65 1.10 6.88
N ALA A 61 2.48 1.36 5.59
CA ALA A 61 1.58 0.62 4.72
C ALA A 61 2.38 -0.18 3.70
N ALA A 62 1.86 -1.36 3.33
CA ALA A 62 2.38 -2.12 2.22
C ALA A 62 1.28 -2.49 1.23
N VAL A 63 1.63 -2.44 -0.05
CA VAL A 63 0.81 -2.94 -1.15
C VAL A 63 1.54 -4.16 -1.72
N PRO A 64 1.00 -5.38 -1.55
CA PRO A 64 1.61 -6.58 -2.11
C PRO A 64 1.44 -6.60 -3.64
N GLN A 65 2.25 -7.43 -4.31
CA GLN A 65 2.19 -7.65 -5.76
C GLN A 65 0.78 -8.05 -6.23
N GLU A 66 0.13 -8.97 -5.50
CA GLU A 66 -1.24 -9.41 -5.76
C GLU A 66 -2.16 -8.98 -4.61
N PRO A 67 -2.75 -7.78 -4.67
CA PRO A 67 -3.61 -7.30 -3.62
C PRO A 67 -4.98 -7.98 -3.67
N LEU A 68 -5.43 -8.41 -2.49
CA LEU A 68 -6.75 -8.98 -2.29
C LEU A 68 -7.80 -7.87 -2.13
N LEU A 69 -8.86 -7.98 -2.92
CA LEU A 69 -10.10 -7.22 -2.74
C LEU A 69 -11.19 -8.14 -2.17
N PHE A 70 -12.03 -7.57 -1.33
CA PHE A 70 -13.16 -8.28 -0.72
C PHE A 70 -14.40 -8.11 -1.60
N SER A 71 -15.31 -9.09 -1.53
CA SER A 71 -16.63 -9.03 -2.18
C SER A 71 -17.52 -7.97 -1.49
N ARG A 72 -17.25 -6.72 -1.81
CA ARG A 72 -17.84 -5.47 -1.30
C ARG A 72 -17.68 -4.38 -2.35
N SER A 73 -18.34 -3.24 -2.18
CA SER A 73 -18.16 -2.07 -3.03
C SER A 73 -16.70 -1.58 -3.11
N LEU A 74 -16.38 -0.83 -4.18
CA LEU A 74 -15.07 -0.18 -4.33
C LEU A 74 -14.79 0.80 -3.18
N HIS A 75 -15.80 1.55 -2.73
CA HIS A 75 -15.68 2.38 -1.53
C HIS A 75 -15.26 1.55 -0.32
N ALA A 76 -15.96 0.45 -0.04
CA ALA A 76 -15.70 -0.38 1.13
C ALA A 76 -14.34 -1.09 1.05
N ASN A 77 -13.88 -1.39 -0.17
CA ASN A 77 -12.55 -1.92 -0.41
C ASN A 77 -11.45 -0.89 -0.13
N ILE A 78 -11.63 0.37 -0.53
CA ILE A 78 -10.65 1.44 -0.27
C ILE A 78 -10.61 1.79 1.22
N SER A 79 -11.76 1.90 1.88
CA SER A 79 -11.83 2.19 3.33
C SER A 79 -11.64 0.97 4.24
N TYR A 80 -11.25 -0.18 3.68
CA TYR A 80 -11.18 -1.42 4.41
C TYR A 80 -10.21 -1.37 5.61
N GLY A 81 -10.71 -1.81 6.76
CA GLY A 81 -9.96 -1.86 8.02
C GLY A 81 -9.73 -0.50 8.67
N LEU A 82 -10.33 0.58 8.15
CA LEU A 82 -10.17 1.95 8.64
C LEU A 82 -11.46 2.55 9.20
N GLY A 83 -12.56 1.80 9.20
CA GLY A 83 -13.88 2.28 9.61
C GLY A 83 -14.64 2.95 8.47
N GLN A 84 -15.58 3.83 8.81
CA GLN A 84 -16.31 4.62 7.83
C GLN A 84 -15.51 5.89 7.51
N TRP A 85 -15.24 6.08 6.22
CA TRP A 85 -14.55 7.27 5.71
C TRP A 85 -15.49 8.05 4.80
N PRO A 86 -15.51 9.39 4.86
CA PRO A 86 -16.29 10.21 3.94
C PRO A 86 -15.92 9.91 2.48
N ARG A 87 -16.93 9.92 1.59
CA ARG A 87 -16.73 9.66 0.16
C ARG A 87 -15.65 10.56 -0.45
N ASP A 88 -15.55 11.81 -0.03
CA ASP A 88 -14.55 12.75 -0.56
C ASP A 88 -13.11 12.36 -0.23
N GLN A 89 -12.88 11.82 0.97
CA GLN A 89 -11.54 11.35 1.36
C GLN A 89 -11.17 10.06 0.63
N VAL A 90 -12.13 9.15 0.47
CA VAL A 90 -11.96 7.95 -0.37
C VAL A 90 -11.69 8.32 -1.83
N ALA A 91 -12.42 9.30 -2.37
CA ALA A 91 -12.22 9.78 -3.73
C ALA A 91 -10.88 10.50 -3.91
N SER A 92 -10.42 11.23 -2.89
CA SER A 92 -9.10 11.84 -2.86
C SER A 92 -7.98 10.80 -2.92
N ALA A 93 -8.05 9.77 -2.07
CA ALA A 93 -7.09 8.66 -2.08
C ALA A 93 -7.12 7.89 -3.41
N ALA A 94 -8.31 7.65 -3.97
CA ALA A 94 -8.48 7.01 -5.27
C ALA A 94 -7.90 7.84 -6.42
N ARG A 95 -7.95 9.18 -6.36
CA ARG A 95 -7.33 10.06 -7.37
C ARG A 95 -5.82 9.95 -7.34
N ARG A 96 -5.22 10.07 -6.14
CA ARG A 96 -3.77 9.91 -5.94
C ARG A 96 -3.25 8.55 -6.42
N ALA A 97 -4.08 7.51 -6.32
CA ALA A 97 -3.73 6.16 -6.75
C ALA A 97 -4.08 5.84 -8.23
N GLY A 98 -4.58 6.82 -9.01
CA GLY A 98 -5.02 6.59 -10.39
C GLY A 98 -6.32 5.78 -10.53
N ALA A 99 -6.95 5.38 -9.42
CA ALA A 99 -8.14 4.55 -9.42
C ALA A 99 -9.42 5.34 -9.79
N HIS A 100 -9.49 6.62 -9.44
CA HIS A 100 -10.71 7.43 -9.59
C HIS A 100 -11.27 7.41 -11.03
N THR A 101 -10.40 7.53 -12.04
CA THR A 101 -10.79 7.64 -13.45
C THR A 101 -11.54 6.41 -13.96
N PHE A 102 -11.14 5.20 -13.56
CA PHE A 102 -11.87 4.00 -13.98
C PHE A 102 -13.12 3.78 -13.11
N ILE A 103 -13.04 4.11 -11.81
CA ILE A 103 -14.18 3.96 -10.89
C ILE A 103 -15.36 4.78 -11.39
N THR A 104 -15.16 6.05 -11.76
CA THR A 104 -16.23 6.95 -12.22
C THR A 104 -16.81 6.58 -13.58
N ARG A 105 -16.16 5.70 -14.35
CA ARG A 105 -16.69 5.16 -15.62
C ARG A 105 -17.59 3.94 -15.41
N LEU A 106 -17.61 3.35 -14.21
CA LEU A 106 -18.50 2.24 -13.89
C LEU A 106 -19.93 2.76 -13.64
N PRO A 107 -20.98 2.03 -14.05
CA PRO A 107 -22.37 2.47 -13.88
C PRO A 107 -22.77 2.82 -12.45
N GLN A 108 -22.17 2.15 -11.45
CA GLN A 108 -22.43 2.38 -10.03
C GLN A 108 -21.29 3.13 -9.33
N GLY A 109 -20.26 3.57 -10.07
CA GLY A 109 -19.15 4.31 -9.51
C GLY A 109 -18.47 3.60 -8.34
N TYR A 110 -18.33 4.32 -7.22
CA TYR A 110 -17.76 3.79 -5.97
C TYR A 110 -18.62 2.70 -5.30
N ASP A 111 -19.89 2.62 -5.67
CA ASP A 111 -20.82 1.62 -5.15
C ASP A 111 -20.80 0.32 -5.97
N THR A 112 -19.99 0.24 -7.04
CA THR A 112 -19.78 -1.02 -7.77
C THR A 112 -19.18 -2.10 -6.87
N GLU A 113 -19.88 -3.22 -6.76
CA GLU A 113 -19.47 -4.44 -6.08
C GLU A 113 -18.42 -5.19 -6.92
N VAL A 114 -17.25 -5.51 -6.35
CA VAL A 114 -16.12 -6.08 -7.12
C VAL A 114 -16.19 -7.62 -7.26
N GLY A 115 -17.12 -8.28 -6.56
CA GLY A 115 -17.26 -9.73 -6.49
C GLY A 115 -16.09 -10.42 -5.74
N GLU A 116 -16.05 -11.76 -5.78
CA GLU A 116 -14.99 -12.53 -5.12
C GLU A 116 -13.61 -12.17 -5.66
N LEU A 117 -12.67 -11.86 -4.74
CA LEU A 117 -11.27 -11.54 -5.02
C LEU A 117 -11.04 -10.41 -6.05
N GLY A 118 -12.07 -9.62 -6.34
CA GLY A 118 -12.00 -8.56 -7.34
C GLY A 118 -11.86 -9.06 -8.78
N GLY A 119 -12.40 -10.25 -9.09
CA GLY A 119 -12.26 -10.90 -10.40
C GLY A 119 -12.76 -10.07 -11.60
N GLN A 120 -13.60 -9.05 -11.38
CA GLN A 120 -14.10 -8.16 -12.43
C GLN A 120 -13.13 -7.02 -12.81
N LEU A 121 -12.04 -6.84 -12.06
CA LEU A 121 -11.05 -5.80 -12.32
C LEU A 121 -9.81 -6.38 -12.99
N SER A 122 -9.15 -5.56 -13.81
CA SER A 122 -7.80 -5.88 -14.28
C SER A 122 -6.79 -5.90 -13.12
N GLY A 123 -5.64 -6.55 -13.30
CA GLY A 123 -4.58 -6.54 -12.29
C GLY A 123 -4.15 -5.12 -11.88
N GLY A 124 -4.03 -4.22 -12.87
CA GLY A 124 -3.71 -2.81 -12.62
C GLY A 124 -4.79 -2.08 -11.82
N GLN A 125 -6.06 -2.31 -12.12
CA GLN A 125 -7.17 -1.74 -11.36
C GLN A 125 -7.20 -2.23 -9.92
N ARG A 126 -6.97 -3.54 -9.69
CA ARG A 126 -6.86 -4.08 -8.32
C ARG A 126 -5.72 -3.44 -7.54
N GLN A 127 -4.58 -3.24 -8.19
CA GLN A 127 -3.43 -2.57 -7.60
C GLN A 127 -3.70 -1.10 -7.29
N ALA A 128 -4.33 -0.35 -8.20
CA ALA A 128 -4.74 1.03 -7.95
C ALA A 128 -5.70 1.15 -6.75
N VAL A 129 -6.67 0.23 -6.60
CA VAL A 129 -7.56 0.19 -5.43
C VAL A 129 -6.78 -0.11 -4.15
N ALA A 130 -5.79 -1.01 -4.19
CA ALA A 130 -4.96 -1.34 -3.04
C ALA A 130 -4.03 -0.18 -2.62
N ILE A 131 -3.50 0.56 -3.61
CA ILE A 131 -2.73 1.79 -3.36
C ILE A 131 -3.65 2.84 -2.75
N ALA A 132 -4.87 3.05 -3.29
CA ALA A 132 -5.84 3.96 -2.69
C ALA A 132 -6.16 3.60 -1.23
N ARG A 133 -6.32 2.30 -0.93
CA ARG A 133 -6.50 1.79 0.44
C ARG A 133 -5.30 2.12 1.34
N ALA A 134 -4.08 1.99 0.84
CA ALA A 134 -2.88 2.35 1.59
C ALA A 134 -2.79 3.86 1.83
N LEU A 135 -3.03 4.67 0.80
CA LEU A 135 -2.96 6.14 0.85
C LEU A 135 -4.03 6.77 1.74
N LEU A 136 -5.21 6.15 1.84
CA LEU A 136 -6.27 6.63 2.74
C LEU A 136 -5.81 6.65 4.22
N ARG A 137 -4.84 5.82 4.59
CA ARG A 137 -4.26 5.78 5.94
C ARG A 137 -3.30 6.92 6.23
N ASP A 138 -2.87 7.63 5.19
CA ASP A 138 -1.81 8.62 5.23
C ASP A 138 -0.52 8.09 5.92
N PRO A 139 0.07 6.98 5.42
CA PRO A 139 1.22 6.36 6.06
C PRO A 139 2.48 7.22 5.87
N ARG A 140 3.38 7.20 6.86
CA ARG A 140 4.73 7.79 6.76
C ARG A 140 5.63 7.05 5.80
N VAL A 141 5.44 5.73 5.70
CA VAL A 141 6.21 4.85 4.81
C VAL A 141 5.23 3.99 4.01
N LEU A 142 5.32 4.09 2.69
CA LEU A 142 4.58 3.25 1.76
C LEU A 142 5.54 2.28 1.08
N VAL A 143 5.30 0.98 1.26
CA VAL A 143 6.05 -0.09 0.61
C VAL A 143 5.23 -0.64 -0.54
N LEU A 144 5.80 -0.65 -1.73
CA LEU A 144 5.19 -1.26 -2.91
C LEU A 144 6.00 -2.50 -3.28
N ASP A 145 5.38 -3.67 -3.18
CA ASP A 145 6.01 -4.93 -3.59
C ASP A 145 5.66 -5.22 -5.06
N GLU A 146 6.67 -5.17 -5.92
CA GLU A 146 6.54 -5.27 -7.38
C GLU A 146 5.36 -4.43 -7.94
N PRO A 147 5.34 -3.10 -7.72
CA PRO A 147 4.33 -2.25 -8.33
C PRO A 147 4.41 -2.38 -9.85
N THR A 148 3.41 -3.02 -10.46
CA THR A 148 3.35 -3.20 -11.90
C THR A 148 2.93 -1.88 -12.57
N SER A 149 2.62 -1.91 -13.86
CA SER A 149 2.18 -0.77 -14.69
C SER A 149 0.88 -0.08 -14.24
N ALA A 150 0.31 -0.43 -13.08
CA ALA A 150 -0.85 0.23 -12.48
C ALA A 150 -0.61 1.70 -12.14
N LEU A 151 0.64 2.04 -11.83
CA LEU A 151 1.09 3.42 -11.72
C LEU A 151 1.67 3.82 -13.07
N ASP A 152 0.84 4.46 -13.88
CA ASP A 152 1.27 5.34 -14.95
C ASP A 152 2.36 6.30 -14.43
N ALA A 153 3.28 6.69 -15.33
CA ALA A 153 4.48 7.44 -14.95
C ALA A 153 4.17 8.73 -14.15
N GLU A 154 3.00 9.32 -14.40
CA GLU A 154 2.49 10.50 -13.70
C GLU A 154 2.04 10.19 -12.26
N SER A 155 1.36 9.06 -12.03
CA SER A 155 0.93 8.62 -10.70
C SER A 155 2.11 8.21 -9.82
N ARG A 156 3.21 7.69 -10.38
CA ARG A 156 4.42 7.32 -9.62
C ARG A 156 5.07 8.51 -8.89
N LEU A 157 4.90 9.72 -9.40
CA LEU A 157 5.45 10.94 -8.82
C LEU A 157 4.52 11.59 -7.78
N GLN A 158 3.25 11.17 -7.72
CA GLN A 158 2.22 11.74 -6.83
C GLN A 158 1.92 10.88 -5.59
N VAL A 159 2.47 9.66 -5.56
CA VAL A 159 2.34 8.68 -4.48
C VAL A 159 3.58 8.73 -3.60
#